data_AF-A0A533RQ54-F1
#
_entry.id   AF-A0A533RQ54-F1
#
_cell.length_a   1.000
_cell.length_b   1.000
_cell.length_c   1.000
_cell.angle_alpha   90.00
_cell.angle_beta   90.00
_cell.angle_gamma   90.00
#
_symmetry.space_group_name_H-M   'P 1'
#
loop_
_entity.id
_entity.type
_entity.pdbx_description
1 polymer ?
#
loop_
_entity_poly.entity_id
_entity_poly.type
_entity_poly.pdbx_seq_one_letter_code
_entity_poly.pdbx_strand_id
1 'polypeptide(L)' 'MTRRLSLACLALAGLLAAAMLGGCSTGGKTEAVKPAEATATPAAVKIGTLATEDSLPLWVAEDRGYFAVEGLPKVEIVTF' A
#
# COMPACT_ATOMS: atom_id res chain seq x y z
N MET A 1 6.64 14.55 -52.76
CA MET A 1 5.63 14.17 -51.74
C MET A 1 6.24 13.51 -50.50
N THR A 2 7.37 12.81 -50.61
CA THR A 2 8.07 12.11 -49.51
C THR A 2 8.54 13.01 -48.36
N ARG A 3 9.15 14.18 -48.63
CA ARG A 3 9.64 15.09 -47.56
C ARG A 3 8.53 15.63 -46.65
N ARG A 4 7.34 15.90 -47.19
CA ARG A 4 6.20 16.40 -46.40
C ARG A 4 5.59 15.31 -45.51
N LEU A 5 5.63 14.06 -45.97
CA LEU A 5 5.20 12.89 -45.21
C LEU A 5 6.19 12.57 -44.06
N SER A 6 7.50 12.70 -44.31
CA SER A 6 8.52 12.53 -43.28
C SER A 6 8.43 13.58 -42.16
N LEU A 7 8.14 14.84 -42.50
CA LEU A 7 7.92 15.93 -41.54
C LEU A 7 6.66 15.72 -40.68
N ALA A 8 5.59 15.20 -41.29
CA ALA A 8 4.35 14.90 -40.57
C ALA A 8 4.51 13.74 -39.57
N CYS A 9 5.23 12.67 -39.94
CA CYS A 9 5.53 11.57 -39.02
C CYS A 9 6.42 12.00 -37.86
N LEU A 10 7.39 12.89 -38.10
CA LEU A 10 8.29 13.39 -37.06
C LEU A 10 7.56 14.29 -36.06
N ALA A 11 6.62 15.11 -36.53
CA ALA A 11 5.77 15.94 -35.68
C ALA A 11 4.82 15.08 -34.81
N LEU A 12 4.23 14.03 -35.38
CA LEU A 12 3.34 13.13 -34.66
C LEU A 12 4.08 12.30 -33.60
N ALA A 13 5.29 11.82 -33.91
CA ALA A 13 6.14 11.12 -32.95
C ALA A 13 6.60 12.02 -31.80
N GLY A 14 6.91 13.30 -32.08
CA GLY A 14 7.23 14.29 -31.04
C GLY A 14 6.05 14.57 -30.10
N LEU A 15 4.83 14.64 -30.62
CA LEU A 15 3.63 14.85 -29.82
C LEU A 15 3.31 13.65 -28.92
N LEU A 16 3.48 12.42 -29.44
CA LEU A 16 3.30 11.19 -28.66
C LEU A 16 4.34 11.04 -27.56
N ALA A 17 5.61 11.37 -27.84
CA ALA A 17 6.66 11.35 -26.84
C ALA A 17 6.41 12.37 -25.72
N ALA A 18 5.95 13.59 -26.05
CA ALA A 18 5.59 14.60 -25.05
C ALA A 18 4.40 14.18 -24.17
N ALA A 19 3.41 13.46 -24.73
CA ALA A 19 2.27 12.95 -23.97
C ALA A 19 2.66 11.84 -22.98
N MET A 20 3.69 11.05 -23.27
CA MET A 20 4.19 10.00 -22.37
C MET A 20 4.92 10.56 -21.13
N LEU A 21 5.52 11.76 -21.20
CA LEU A 21 6.18 12.39 -20.04
C LEU A 21 5.20 13.12 -19.11
N GLY A 22 4.02 13.54 -19.59
CA GLY A 22 3.03 14.29 -18.81
C GLY A 22 2.05 13.42 -17.99
N GLY A 23 2.01 12.10 -18.23
CA GLY A 23 1.00 11.20 -17.66
C GLY A 23 1.38 10.56 -16.32
N CYS A 24 2.66 10.60 -15.91
CA CYS A 24 3.13 9.98 -14.65
C CYS A 24 3.53 10.99 -13.57
N SER A 25 3.18 12.27 -13.75
CA SER A 25 3.15 13.20 -12.63
C SER A 25 2.04 14.23 -12.85
N THR A 26 0.83 13.89 -12.41
CA THR A 26 -0.02 14.95 -11.83
C THR A 26 0.61 15.34 -10.49
N GLY A 27 1.73 16.06 -10.61
CA GLY A 27 2.36 16.80 -9.54
C GLY A 27 1.54 18.05 -9.27
N GLY A 28 0.30 17.85 -8.81
CA GLY A 28 -0.20 18.77 -7.81
C GLY A 28 0.72 18.58 -6.61
N LYS A 29 1.35 19.65 -6.14
CA LYS A 29 1.80 19.70 -4.74
C LYS A 29 0.54 19.63 -3.86
N THR A 30 -0.09 18.48 -3.83
CA THR A 30 -0.73 18.01 -2.62
C THR A 30 0.47 17.75 -1.73
N GLU A 31 0.78 18.70 -0.84
CA GLU A 31 1.49 18.33 0.38
C GLU A 31 0.84 17.04 0.82
N ALA A 32 1.62 15.95 0.89
CA ALA A 32 1.10 14.71 1.40
C ALA A 32 0.59 15.06 2.80
N VAL A 33 -0.73 15.29 2.91
CA VAL A 33 -1.42 15.35 4.18
C VAL A 33 -1.14 13.97 4.70
N LYS A 34 -0.12 13.86 5.56
CA LYS A 34 0.14 12.66 6.35
C LYS A 34 -1.25 12.31 6.86
N PRO A 35 -1.83 11.15 6.47
CA PRO A 35 -3.12 10.74 6.98
C PRO A 35 -3.03 10.96 8.48
N ALA A 36 -3.93 11.81 9.01
CA ALA A 36 -3.92 12.11 10.43
C ALA A 36 -3.81 10.77 11.13
N GLU A 37 -2.77 10.59 11.96
CA GLU A 37 -2.57 9.34 12.68
C GLU A 37 -3.92 9.00 13.29
N ALA A 38 -4.49 7.88 12.86
CA ALA A 38 -5.79 7.48 13.32
C ALA A 38 -5.65 7.29 14.83
N THR A 39 -6.14 8.27 15.61
CA THR A 39 -6.18 8.22 17.08
C THR A 39 -7.21 7.21 17.57
N ALA A 40 -7.88 6.52 16.65
CA ALA A 40 -8.80 5.45 16.95
C ALA A 40 -8.05 4.35 17.70
N THR A 41 -8.49 4.10 18.93
CA THR A 41 -8.02 2.95 19.69
C THR A 41 -8.42 1.68 18.93
N PRO A 42 -7.45 0.81 18.59
CA PRO A 42 -7.75 -0.45 17.92
C PRO A 42 -8.75 -1.27 18.72
N ALA A 43 -9.76 -1.81 18.04
CA ALA A 43 -10.70 -2.75 18.65
C ALA A 43 -9.97 -4.05 19.02
N ALA A 44 -10.53 -4.80 19.97
CA ALA A 44 -10.00 -6.11 20.33
C ALA A 44 -10.15 -7.09 19.14
N VAL A 45 -9.09 -7.83 18.85
CA VAL A 45 -9.05 -8.83 17.78
C VAL A 45 -9.15 -10.23 18.39
N LYS A 46 -10.06 -11.06 17.88
CA LYS A 46 -10.16 -12.48 18.23
C LYS A 46 -9.63 -13.33 17.09
N ILE A 47 -8.61 -14.14 17.38
CA ILE A 47 -8.03 -15.07 16.40
C ILE A 47 -8.49 -16.48 16.78
N GLY A 48 -9.39 -17.03 15.99
CA GLY A 48 -9.84 -18.40 16.15
C GLY A 48 -8.90 -19.39 15.46
N THR A 49 -8.38 -20.39 16.17
CA THR A 49 -7.47 -21.39 15.59
C THR A 49 -7.57 -22.76 16.28
N LEU A 50 -7.07 -23.82 15.63
CA LEU A 50 -6.84 -25.11 16.28
C LEU A 50 -5.51 -25.08 17.05
N ALA A 51 -5.41 -25.84 18.12
CA ALA A 51 -4.18 -25.96 18.92
C ALA A 51 -3.16 -26.90 18.26
N THR A 52 -2.75 -26.58 17.04
CA THR A 52 -1.75 -27.28 16.24
C THR A 52 -0.44 -26.49 16.15
N GLU A 53 0.65 -27.14 15.77
CA GLU A 53 2.00 -26.56 15.81
C GLU A 53 2.18 -25.32 14.91
N ASP A 54 1.41 -25.25 13.82
CA ASP A 54 1.36 -24.12 12.90
C ASP A 54 0.86 -22.82 13.56
N SER A 55 0.10 -22.93 14.66
CA SER A 55 -0.43 -21.79 15.41
C SER A 55 0.52 -21.30 16.50
N LEU A 56 1.60 -22.03 16.83
CA LEU A 56 2.60 -21.63 17.83
C LEU A 56 3.12 -20.19 17.70
N PRO A 57 3.36 -19.65 16.49
CA PRO A 57 3.79 -18.27 16.33
C PRO A 57 2.81 -17.24 16.94
N LEU A 58 1.51 -17.55 16.99
CA LEU A 58 0.50 -16.66 17.56
C LEU A 58 0.66 -16.53 19.08
N TRP A 59 0.82 -17.64 19.80
CA TRP A 59 1.06 -17.60 21.25
C TRP A 59 2.41 -16.99 21.60
N VAL A 60 3.44 -17.23 20.78
CA VAL A 60 4.73 -16.54 20.95
C VAL A 60 4.57 -15.03 20.75
N ALA A 61 3.81 -14.59 19.74
CA ALA A 61 3.57 -13.17 19.52
C ALA A 61 2.77 -12.51 20.64
N GLU A 62 1.81 -13.24 21.25
CA GLU A 62 1.06 -12.80 22.42
C GLU A 62 1.96 -12.68 23.66
N ASP A 63 2.70 -13.74 24.01
CA ASP A 63 3.61 -13.80 25.15
C ASP A 63 4.72 -12.73 25.08
N ARG A 64 5.26 -12.51 23.87
CA ARG A 64 6.33 -11.51 23.64
C ARG A 64 5.79 -10.09 23.44
N GLY A 65 4.47 -9.90 23.41
CA GLY A 65 3.85 -8.59 23.22
C GLY A 65 4.02 -8.00 21.82
N TYR A 66 4.37 -8.81 20.81
CA TYR A 66 4.58 -8.34 19.44
C TYR A 66 3.32 -7.70 18.83
N PHE A 67 2.13 -8.20 19.20
CA PHE A 67 0.88 -7.56 18.79
C PHE A 67 0.79 -6.11 19.29
N ALA A 68 1.16 -5.84 20.54
CA ALA A 68 1.11 -4.49 21.09
C ALA A 68 2.12 -3.55 20.41
N VAL A 69 3.31 -4.05 20.06
CA VAL A 69 4.34 -3.29 19.31
C VAL A 69 3.80 -2.85 17.94
N GLU A 70 2.99 -3.69 17.30
CA GLU A 70 2.36 -3.41 16.00
C GLU A 70 1.02 -2.67 16.12
N GLY A 71 0.70 -2.12 17.30
CA GLY A 71 -0.53 -1.35 17.50
C GLY A 71 -1.79 -2.21 17.61
N LEU A 72 -1.67 -3.48 18.00
CA LEU A 72 -2.78 -4.37 18.36
C LEU A 72 -2.70 -4.70 19.86
N PRO A 73 -3.08 -3.77 20.75
CA PRO A 73 -2.89 -3.92 22.20
C PRO A 73 -3.81 -4.98 22.85
N LYS A 74 -4.80 -5.49 22.10
CA LYS A 74 -5.80 -6.44 22.60
C LYS A 74 -6.04 -7.52 21.56
N VAL A 75 -5.32 -8.63 21.67
CA VAL A 75 -5.52 -9.85 20.88
C VAL A 75 -5.90 -10.97 21.84
N GLU A 76 -6.86 -11.79 21.44
CA GLU A 76 -7.29 -12.99 22.16
C GLU A 76 -7.25 -14.18 21.20
N ILE A 77 -6.42 -15.18 21.51
CA ILE A 77 -6.37 -16.44 20.77
C ILE A 77 -7.44 -17.38 21.32
N VAL A 78 -8.39 -17.77 20.47
CA VAL A 78 -9.52 -18.65 20.82
C VAL A 78 -9.30 -20.00 20.17
N THR A 79 -9.18 -21.04 20.98
CA THR A 79 -9.08 -22.42 20.50
C THR A 79 -10.46 -23.05 20.28
N PHE A 80 -10.62 -23.86 19.23
CA PHE A 80 -11.84 -24.64 18.95
C PHE A 80 -11.60 -26.15 19.02
#